data_AF-A0A0X6ZW10-F1
#
_entry.id   AF-A0A0X6ZW10-F1
#
_cell.length_a   1.000
_cell.length_b   1.000
_cell.length_c   1.000
_cell.angle_alpha   90.00
_cell.angle_beta   90.00
_cell.angle_gamma   90.00
#
_symmetry.space_group_name_H-M   'P 1'
#
loop_
_entity.id
_entity.type
_entity.pdbx_description
1 polymer ?
#
loop_
_entity_poly.entity_id
_entity_poly.type
_entity_poly.pdbx_seq_one_letter_code
_entity_poly.pdbx_strand_id
1 'polypeptide(L)'
;MERFATLAREFPDFDIATLPAIPDDWQDTSWHNDTCPSFEVLPQWHVYIDYADTALREFPDSPTRFSLQAVRADGESFTLLDTNDWQAVLDRVDLQKRIPSLDATDAVTMDKVRLAREFGSAVQEELSRADFRAVLELNRNDSIACHTHDFFDANMLMLEAFKVTFEREPEFLSNPDETADLALWNDAWQIAKAAEFFA
;
A
#
# COMPACT_ATOMS: atom_id res chain seq x y z
N MET A 1 20.75 8.71 22.23
CA MET A 1 20.43 9.77 21.26
C MET A 1 18.92 9.90 21.28
N GLU A 2 18.37 11.10 21.46
CA GLU A 2 16.91 11.27 21.42
C GLU A 2 16.41 10.89 20.02
N ARG A 3 15.36 10.08 19.96
CA ARG A 3 14.86 9.41 18.74
C ARG A 3 14.52 10.37 17.59
N PHE A 4 14.21 11.63 17.90
CA PHE A 4 13.78 12.66 16.96
C PHE A 4 14.66 13.92 17.04
N ALA A 5 15.95 13.75 17.37
CA ALA A 5 16.87 14.88 17.53
C ALA A 5 17.08 15.68 16.23
N THR A 6 17.01 15.03 15.06
CA THR A 6 17.14 15.71 13.76
C THR A 6 15.89 16.55 13.49
N LEU A 7 14.70 15.96 13.59
CA LEU A 7 13.42 16.66 13.48
C LEU A 7 13.37 17.87 14.42
N ALA A 8 13.69 17.69 15.70
CA ALA A 8 13.66 18.78 16.69
C ALA A 8 14.62 19.93 16.36
N ARG A 9 15.72 19.65 15.65
CA ARG A 9 16.69 20.66 15.19
C ARG A 9 16.21 21.39 13.94
N GLU A 10 15.67 20.65 12.97
CA GLU A 10 15.29 21.19 11.65
C GLU A 10 13.92 21.87 11.68
N PHE A 11 13.00 21.41 12.53
CA PHE A 11 11.63 21.90 12.69
C PHE A 11 11.32 22.19 14.18
N PRO A 12 11.91 23.25 14.77
CA PRO A 12 11.83 23.53 16.20
C PRO A 12 10.41 23.91 16.70
N ASP A 13 9.52 24.28 15.80
CA ASP A 13 8.12 24.62 16.03
C ASP A 13 7.15 23.44 15.81
N PHE A 14 7.65 22.30 15.34
CA PHE A 14 6.85 21.09 15.18
C PHE A 14 6.54 20.44 16.54
N ASP A 15 5.26 20.24 16.84
CA ASP A 15 4.84 19.53 18.05
C ASP A 15 5.03 18.02 17.89
N ILE A 16 6.16 17.51 18.40
CA ILE A 16 6.54 16.10 18.40
C ILE A 16 5.47 15.21 19.07
N ALA A 17 4.70 15.74 20.03
CA ALA A 17 3.63 14.97 20.67
C ALA A 17 2.47 14.62 19.71
N THR A 18 2.41 15.29 18.56
CA THR A 18 1.42 15.01 17.50
C THR A 18 1.88 13.94 16.51
N LEU A 19 3.13 13.46 16.60
CA LEU A 19 3.60 12.37 15.75
C LEU A 19 2.76 11.11 15.99
N PRO A 20 2.42 10.38 14.91
CA PRO A 20 1.89 9.02 15.07
C PRO A 20 2.99 8.10 15.65
N ALA A 21 2.61 6.87 16.01
CA ALA A 21 3.58 5.88 16.44
C ALA A 21 4.52 5.49 15.28
N ILE A 22 5.68 6.14 15.21
CA ILE A 22 6.71 5.84 14.22
C ILE A 22 7.31 4.45 14.53
N PRO A 23 7.50 3.57 13.55
CA PRO A 23 8.25 2.33 13.73
C PRO A 23 9.71 2.56 14.12
N ASP A 24 10.29 1.63 14.89
CA ASP A 24 11.66 1.76 15.43
C ASP A 24 12.75 1.62 14.35
N ASP A 25 12.43 1.00 13.21
CA ASP A 25 13.31 0.80 12.07
C ASP A 25 13.32 1.97 11.08
N TRP A 26 12.50 3.00 11.29
CA TRP A 26 12.44 4.18 10.41
C TRP A 26 13.45 5.24 10.85
N GLN A 27 14.12 5.85 9.87
CA GLN A 27 15.17 6.83 10.13
C GLN A 27 14.64 8.25 9.92
N ASP A 28 14.84 9.12 10.91
CA ASP A 28 14.57 10.56 10.79
C ASP A 28 15.53 11.19 9.77
N THR A 29 14.97 11.66 8.65
CA THR A 29 15.68 12.31 7.54
C THR A 29 15.27 13.76 7.37
N SER A 30 14.64 14.34 8.39
CA SER A 30 14.12 15.71 8.36
C SER A 30 15.19 16.71 7.91
N TRP A 31 14.79 17.67 7.08
CA TRP A 31 15.66 18.71 6.56
C TRP A 31 14.91 20.05 6.48
N HIS A 32 15.49 21.14 7.00
CA HIS A 32 14.82 22.45 7.10
C HIS A 32 14.38 23.09 5.77
N ASN A 33 14.81 22.58 4.61
CA ASN A 33 14.36 23.05 3.30
C ASN A 33 13.18 22.23 2.75
N ASP A 34 12.81 21.14 3.41
CA ASP A 34 11.56 20.43 3.13
C ASP A 34 10.38 21.20 3.74
N THR A 35 9.19 20.95 3.22
CA THR A 35 7.95 21.60 3.69
C THR A 35 7.56 21.16 5.11
N CYS A 36 8.00 19.96 5.52
CA CYS A 36 7.68 19.33 6.79
C CYS A 36 8.69 18.19 7.13
N PRO A 37 8.69 17.68 8.36
CA PRO A 37 9.52 16.55 8.75
C PRO A 37 9.34 15.30 7.88
N SER A 38 10.42 14.52 7.73
CA SER A 38 10.43 13.32 6.91
C SER A 38 11.17 12.15 7.56
N PHE A 39 10.74 10.93 7.23
CA PHE A 39 11.36 9.70 7.68
C PHE A 39 11.62 8.77 6.50
N GLU A 40 12.83 8.23 6.38
CA GLU A 40 13.10 7.11 5.48
C GLU A 40 12.51 5.82 6.06
N VAL A 41 11.62 5.18 5.29
CA VAL A 41 10.86 3.98 5.71
C VAL A 41 11.35 2.71 5.03
N LEU A 42 11.92 2.86 3.83
CA LEU A 42 12.61 1.87 3.01
C LEU A 42 13.64 2.62 2.16
N PRO A 43 14.65 1.95 1.57
CA PRO A 43 15.59 2.63 0.68
C PRO A 43 14.85 3.39 -0.42
N GLN A 44 15.12 4.69 -0.54
CA GLN A 44 14.49 5.62 -1.51
C GLN A 44 13.00 5.90 -1.24
N TRP A 45 12.46 5.53 -0.08
CA TRP A 45 11.07 5.82 0.30
C TRP A 45 11.03 6.68 1.54
N HIS A 46 10.32 7.80 1.45
CA HIS A 46 10.18 8.74 2.53
C HIS A 46 8.71 8.99 2.83
N VAL A 47 8.35 9.03 4.10
CA VAL A 47 7.08 9.59 4.53
C VAL A 47 7.33 11.00 5.06
N TYR A 48 6.61 11.96 4.48
CA TYR A 48 6.52 13.33 4.94
C TYR A 48 5.31 13.46 5.86
N ILE A 49 5.52 14.03 7.05
CA ILE A 49 4.50 14.18 8.09
C ILE A 49 4.30 15.67 8.35
N ASP A 50 3.24 16.21 7.78
CA ASP A 50 2.93 17.63 7.91
C ASP A 50 2.36 17.97 9.30
N TYR A 51 2.34 19.26 9.61
CA TYR A 51 1.82 19.79 10.87
C TYR A 51 0.37 19.34 11.09
N ALA A 52 0.07 18.94 12.34
CA ALA A 52 -1.29 18.57 12.73
C ALA A 52 -2.25 19.75 12.58
N ASP A 53 -1.79 20.95 12.91
CA ASP A 53 -2.47 22.20 12.63
C ASP A 53 -2.22 22.62 11.17
N THR A 54 -3.28 22.71 10.38
CA THR A 54 -3.19 23.10 8.97
C THR A 54 -2.67 24.53 8.79
N ALA A 55 -2.86 25.41 9.78
CA ALA A 55 -2.40 26.79 9.70
C ALA A 55 -0.86 26.93 9.78
N LEU A 56 -0.15 25.88 10.23
CA LEU A 56 1.30 25.84 10.33
C LEU A 56 1.97 25.20 9.09
N ARG A 57 1.18 24.60 8.20
CA ARG A 57 1.70 23.97 6.98
C ARG A 57 2.15 25.02 5.98
N GLU A 58 3.16 24.70 5.16
CA GLU A 58 3.56 25.56 4.04
C GLU A 58 2.40 25.75 3.05
N PHE A 59 1.57 24.71 2.87
CA PHE A 59 0.34 24.75 2.10
C PHE A 59 -0.87 24.48 3.02
N PRO A 60 -1.48 25.52 3.62
CA PRO A 60 -2.59 25.36 4.56
C PRO A 60 -3.82 24.65 3.99
N ASP A 61 -4.03 24.76 2.67
CA ASP A 61 -5.12 24.11 1.95
C ASP A 61 -4.84 22.64 1.59
N SER A 62 -3.66 22.11 1.95
CA SER A 62 -3.33 20.70 1.71
C SER A 62 -4.33 19.80 2.43
N PRO A 63 -5.08 18.93 1.71
CA PRO A 63 -6.14 18.13 2.30
C PRO A 63 -5.62 16.96 3.14
N THR A 64 -4.34 16.62 3.03
CA THR A 64 -3.72 15.43 3.62
C THR A 64 -2.54 15.79 4.51
N ARG A 65 -2.31 14.98 5.55
CA ARG A 65 -1.23 15.18 6.52
C ARG A 65 0.00 14.33 6.19
N PHE A 66 -0.21 13.15 5.61
CA PHE A 66 0.85 12.19 5.34
C PHE A 66 1.02 12.06 3.83
N SER A 67 2.25 12.19 3.36
CA SER A 67 2.63 11.93 1.98
C SER A 67 3.73 10.90 1.96
N LEU A 68 3.42 9.68 1.50
CA LEU A 68 4.41 8.66 1.25
C LEU A 68 4.91 8.85 -0.19
N GLN A 69 6.21 9.01 -0.33
CA GLN A 69 6.87 9.23 -1.61
C GLN A 69 7.97 8.21 -1.79
N ALA A 70 8.29 7.95 -3.04
CA ALA A 70 9.48 7.21 -3.40
C ALA A 70 10.27 7.94 -4.47
N VAL A 71 11.56 7.68 -4.48
CA VAL A 71 12.52 8.28 -5.40
C VAL A 71 12.95 7.20 -6.38
N ARG A 72 12.87 7.50 -7.67
CA ARG A 72 13.37 6.63 -8.73
C ARG A 72 14.89 6.69 -8.83
N ALA A 73 15.47 5.71 -9.52
CA ALA A 73 16.92 5.64 -9.72
C ALA A 73 17.52 6.86 -10.46
N ASP A 74 16.71 7.60 -11.21
CA ASP A 74 17.08 8.85 -11.89
C ASP A 74 16.97 10.10 -10.99
N GLY A 75 16.51 9.93 -9.75
CA GLY A 75 16.33 11.00 -8.77
C GLY A 75 14.95 11.66 -8.81
N GLU A 76 14.03 11.23 -9.67
CA GLU A 76 12.66 11.75 -9.70
C GLU A 76 11.86 11.21 -8.50
N SER A 77 11.28 12.12 -7.70
CA SER A 77 10.34 11.76 -6.62
C SER A 77 8.92 11.67 -7.15
N PHE A 78 8.16 10.68 -6.68
CA PHE A 78 6.75 10.52 -7.00
C PHE A 78 5.95 10.13 -5.76
N THR A 79 4.70 10.59 -5.71
CA THR A 79 3.77 10.30 -4.61
C THR A 79 3.16 8.92 -4.77
N LEU A 80 3.30 8.10 -3.73
CA LEU A 80 2.70 6.78 -3.61
C LEU A 80 1.32 6.82 -2.99
N LEU A 81 1.17 7.67 -1.96
CA LEU A 81 -0.03 7.76 -1.16
C LEU A 81 -0.04 9.11 -0.45
N ASP A 82 -1.08 9.90 -0.70
CA ASP A 82 -1.44 11.05 0.13
C ASP A 82 -2.68 10.69 0.94
N THR A 83 -2.62 10.85 2.26
CA THR A 83 -3.70 10.41 3.15
C THR A 83 -3.70 11.14 4.50
N ASN A 84 -4.81 11.03 5.22
CA ASN A 84 -4.90 11.36 6.65
C ASN A 84 -4.95 10.11 7.53
N ASP A 85 -4.91 8.92 6.94
CA ASP A 85 -4.93 7.64 7.63
C ASP A 85 -3.50 7.10 7.78
N TRP A 86 -3.00 7.10 9.03
CA TRP A 86 -1.67 6.56 9.32
C TRP A 86 -1.56 5.06 9.05
N GLN A 87 -2.65 4.30 9.27
CA GLN A 87 -2.63 2.86 9.05
C GLN A 87 -2.43 2.55 7.56
N ALA A 88 -3.02 3.35 6.67
CA ALA A 88 -2.82 3.20 5.23
C ALA A 88 -1.34 3.40 4.81
N VAL A 89 -0.58 4.27 5.51
CA VAL A 89 0.87 4.42 5.30
C VAL A 89 1.61 3.15 5.72
N LEU A 90 1.34 2.65 6.93
CA LEU A 90 1.97 1.44 7.46
C LEU A 90 1.69 0.23 6.56
N ASP A 91 0.43 0.01 6.19
CA ASP A 91 0.02 -1.06 5.29
C ASP A 91 0.74 -0.99 3.95
N ARG A 92 0.95 0.22 3.41
CA ARG A 92 1.62 0.41 2.13
C ARG A 92 3.11 0.08 2.20
N VAL A 93 3.77 0.44 3.30
CA VAL A 93 5.17 0.09 3.56
C VAL A 93 5.32 -1.41 3.79
N ASP A 94 4.43 -2.02 4.58
CA ASP A 94 4.43 -3.46 4.84
C ASP A 94 4.17 -4.28 3.57
N LEU A 95 3.27 -3.82 2.70
CA LEU A 95 3.05 -4.43 1.39
C LEU A 95 4.34 -4.44 0.55
N GLN A 96 5.07 -3.32 0.53
CA GLN A 96 6.35 -3.24 -0.20
C GLN A 96 7.42 -4.17 0.40
N LYS A 97 7.46 -4.28 1.74
CA LYS A 97 8.36 -5.23 2.43
C LYS A 97 8.04 -6.69 2.07
N ARG A 98 6.74 -7.04 1.95
CA ARG A 98 6.27 -8.38 1.57
C ARG A 98 6.51 -8.69 0.09
N ILE A 99 6.42 -7.67 -0.76
CA ILE A 99 6.55 -7.81 -2.22
C ILE A 99 7.59 -6.81 -2.75
N PRO A 100 8.91 -7.05 -2.54
CA PRO A 100 9.95 -6.09 -2.96
C PRO A 100 10.02 -5.84 -4.47
N SER A 101 9.51 -6.78 -5.27
CA SER A 101 9.44 -6.67 -6.73
C SER A 101 8.29 -5.80 -7.23
N LEU A 102 7.42 -5.32 -6.34
CA LEU A 102 6.32 -4.43 -6.69
C LEU A 102 6.90 -3.08 -7.10
N ASP A 103 6.81 -2.72 -8.38
CA ASP A 103 7.20 -1.39 -8.86
C ASP A 103 6.13 -0.38 -8.46
N ALA A 104 6.32 0.17 -7.28
CA ALA A 104 5.42 1.15 -6.69
C ALA A 104 5.29 2.44 -7.49
N THR A 105 6.18 2.67 -8.48
CA THR A 105 6.26 3.87 -9.29
C THR A 105 5.39 3.79 -10.56
N ASP A 106 4.81 2.62 -10.82
CA ASP A 106 4.05 2.32 -12.02
C ASP A 106 2.53 2.39 -11.76
N ALA A 107 1.81 3.19 -12.57
CA ALA A 107 0.36 3.34 -12.46
C ALA A 107 -0.39 2.01 -12.65
N VAL A 108 0.12 1.14 -13.52
CA VAL A 108 -0.43 -0.21 -13.72
C VAL A 108 -0.30 -1.04 -12.45
N THR A 109 0.76 -0.83 -11.68
CA THR A 109 0.95 -1.48 -10.37
C THR A 109 -0.07 -1.01 -9.34
N MET A 110 -0.49 0.25 -9.37
CA MET A 110 -1.56 0.73 -8.48
C MET A 110 -2.90 0.08 -8.78
N ASP A 111 -3.25 -0.12 -10.06
CA ASP A 111 -4.47 -0.83 -10.43
C ASP A 111 -4.44 -2.31 -9.98
N LYS A 112 -3.28 -2.98 -10.09
CA LYS A 112 -3.08 -4.33 -9.54
C LYS A 112 -3.34 -4.38 -8.04
N VAL A 113 -2.80 -3.41 -7.28
CA VAL A 113 -2.97 -3.34 -5.82
C VAL A 113 -4.42 -3.03 -5.44
N ARG A 114 -5.10 -2.14 -6.17
CA ARG A 114 -6.52 -1.83 -5.95
C ARG A 114 -7.38 -3.09 -6.13
N LEU A 115 -7.20 -3.79 -7.24
CA LEU A 115 -7.92 -5.05 -7.50
C LEU A 115 -7.58 -6.12 -6.45
N ALA A 116 -6.30 -6.25 -6.06
CA ALA A 116 -5.86 -7.20 -5.06
C ALA A 116 -6.51 -6.95 -3.69
N ARG A 117 -6.64 -5.67 -3.29
CA ARG A 117 -7.29 -5.27 -2.03
C ARG A 117 -8.79 -5.57 -2.05
N GLU A 118 -9.46 -5.23 -3.14
CA GLU A 118 -10.89 -5.53 -3.30
C GLU A 118 -11.14 -7.04 -3.23
N PHE A 119 -10.35 -7.82 -3.97
CA PHE A 119 -10.42 -9.28 -3.91
C PHE A 119 -10.10 -9.82 -2.52
N GLY A 120 -9.08 -9.29 -1.84
CA GLY A 120 -8.73 -9.68 -0.47
C GLY A 120 -9.86 -9.43 0.52
N SER A 121 -10.51 -8.27 0.45
CA SER A 121 -11.69 -7.95 1.26
C SER A 121 -12.82 -8.95 1.02
N ALA A 122 -13.14 -9.22 -0.24
CA ALA A 122 -14.19 -10.18 -0.59
C ALA A 122 -13.87 -11.59 -0.07
N VAL A 123 -12.62 -12.05 -0.17
CA VAL A 123 -12.18 -13.35 0.36
C VAL A 123 -12.36 -13.43 1.88
N GLN A 124 -12.03 -12.35 2.61
CA GLN A 124 -12.21 -12.29 4.06
C GLN A 124 -13.69 -12.31 4.48
N GLU A 125 -14.59 -11.76 3.66
CA GLU A 125 -16.04 -11.78 3.91
C GLU A 125 -16.70 -13.12 3.58
N GLU A 126 -16.26 -13.76 2.49
CA GLU A 126 -16.81 -15.04 2.02
C GLU A 126 -16.43 -16.21 2.95
N LEU A 127 -15.21 -16.18 3.50
CA LEU A 127 -14.70 -17.28 4.32
C LEU A 127 -15.03 -17.15 5.80
N SER A 128 -15.33 -18.28 6.43
CA SER A 128 -15.34 -18.34 7.89
C SER A 128 -13.93 -18.08 8.44
N ARG A 129 -13.82 -17.59 9.68
CA ARG A 129 -12.50 -17.37 10.33
C ARG A 129 -11.62 -18.62 10.37
N ALA A 130 -12.22 -19.81 10.45
CA ALA A 130 -11.48 -21.07 10.48
C ALA A 130 -10.93 -21.41 9.09
N ASP A 131 -11.78 -21.27 8.06
CA ASP A 131 -11.40 -21.55 6.68
C ASP A 131 -10.39 -20.54 6.15
N PHE A 132 -10.56 -19.25 6.49
CA PHE A 132 -9.58 -18.21 6.14
C PHE A 132 -8.19 -18.51 6.70
N ARG A 133 -8.10 -18.95 7.97
CA ARG A 133 -6.81 -19.39 8.55
C ARG A 133 -6.23 -20.59 7.82
N ALA A 134 -7.06 -21.55 7.43
CA ALA A 134 -6.61 -22.71 6.66
C ALA A 134 -6.08 -22.30 5.29
N VAL A 135 -6.75 -21.38 4.57
CA VAL A 135 -6.26 -20.81 3.32
C VAL A 135 -4.88 -20.15 3.49
N LEU A 136 -4.70 -19.34 4.53
CA LEU A 136 -3.40 -18.71 4.80
C LEU A 136 -2.30 -19.75 5.08
N GLU A 137 -2.60 -20.78 5.88
CA GLU A 137 -1.65 -21.84 6.18
C GLU A 137 -1.27 -22.66 4.94
N LEU A 138 -2.25 -23.00 4.09
CA LEU A 138 -1.99 -23.71 2.84
C LEU A 138 -1.18 -22.85 1.86
N ASN A 139 -1.54 -21.58 1.67
CA ASN A 139 -0.83 -20.67 0.77
C ASN A 139 0.62 -20.39 1.17
N ARG A 140 0.96 -20.47 2.46
CA ARG A 140 2.37 -20.38 2.92
C ARG A 140 3.21 -21.57 2.49
N ASN A 141 2.58 -22.73 2.25
CA ASN A 141 3.24 -23.99 1.91
C ASN A 141 3.21 -24.31 0.41
N ASP A 142 2.44 -23.58 -0.40
CA ASP A 142 2.37 -23.74 -1.86
C ASP A 142 2.55 -22.38 -2.54
N SER A 143 3.62 -22.22 -3.32
CA SER A 143 3.88 -20.97 -4.06
C SER A 143 3.15 -20.90 -5.40
N ILE A 144 2.64 -22.01 -5.93
CA ILE A 144 2.12 -22.14 -7.30
C ILE A 144 0.61 -21.92 -7.33
N ALA A 145 -0.15 -22.64 -6.51
CA ALA A 145 -1.61 -22.55 -6.50
C ALA A 145 -2.11 -21.55 -5.44
N CYS A 146 -3.28 -20.96 -5.65
CA CYS A 146 -3.97 -20.23 -4.59
C CYS A 146 -5.08 -21.13 -4.02
N HIS A 147 -5.00 -21.41 -2.72
CA HIS A 147 -5.89 -22.37 -2.05
C HIS A 147 -7.28 -21.82 -1.73
N THR A 148 -7.62 -20.59 -2.16
CA THR A 148 -9.02 -20.11 -2.09
C THR A 148 -9.97 -20.98 -2.91
N HIS A 149 -9.47 -21.58 -4.01
CA HIS A 149 -10.25 -22.51 -4.86
C HIS A 149 -10.64 -23.82 -4.16
N ASP A 150 -9.99 -24.18 -3.05
CA ASP A 150 -10.34 -25.39 -2.30
C ASP A 150 -11.63 -25.20 -1.47
N PHE A 151 -12.09 -23.95 -1.31
CA PHE A 151 -13.22 -23.59 -0.44
C PHE A 151 -14.42 -23.05 -1.23
N PHE A 152 -14.19 -22.31 -2.31
CA PHE A 152 -15.25 -21.73 -3.14
C PHE A 152 -14.76 -21.43 -4.57
N ASP A 153 -15.68 -21.04 -5.45
CA ASP A 153 -15.33 -20.58 -6.80
C ASP A 153 -14.73 -19.18 -6.75
N ALA A 154 -13.42 -19.10 -6.48
CA ALA A 154 -12.73 -17.84 -6.33
C ALA A 154 -12.69 -16.99 -7.61
N ASN A 155 -12.94 -17.58 -8.79
CA ASN A 155 -13.01 -16.80 -10.04
C ASN A 155 -14.22 -15.88 -10.04
N MET A 156 -15.34 -16.32 -9.47
CA MET A 156 -16.54 -15.49 -9.36
C MET A 156 -16.32 -14.31 -8.42
N LEU A 157 -15.61 -14.53 -7.31
CA LEU A 157 -15.29 -13.45 -6.37
C LEU A 157 -14.32 -12.43 -6.98
N MET A 158 -13.29 -12.90 -7.68
CA MET A 158 -12.38 -12.00 -8.40
C MET A 158 -13.10 -11.26 -9.54
N LEU A 159 -14.10 -11.87 -10.19
CA LEU A 159 -14.91 -11.19 -11.21
C LEU A 159 -15.66 -10.00 -10.62
N GLU A 160 -16.33 -10.20 -9.49
CA GLU A 160 -17.05 -9.13 -8.82
C GLU A 160 -16.08 -8.04 -8.31
N ALA A 161 -14.94 -8.42 -7.72
CA ALA A 161 -13.90 -7.47 -7.32
C ALA A 161 -13.38 -6.64 -8.50
N PHE A 162 -13.21 -7.24 -9.67
CA PHE A 162 -12.80 -6.55 -10.89
C PHE A 162 -13.84 -5.51 -11.32
N LYS A 163 -15.12 -5.90 -11.34
CA LYS A 163 -16.23 -5.01 -11.70
C LYS A 163 -16.34 -3.83 -10.74
N VAL A 164 -16.16 -4.06 -9.45
CA VAL A 164 -16.17 -2.98 -8.44
C VAL A 164 -14.98 -2.04 -8.65
N THR A 165 -13.80 -2.58 -8.93
CA THR A 165 -12.57 -1.78 -9.04
C THR A 165 -12.53 -0.89 -10.29
N PHE A 166 -12.99 -1.42 -11.43
CA PHE A 166 -12.84 -0.78 -12.75
C PHE A 166 -14.16 -0.35 -13.40
N GLU A 167 -15.30 -0.64 -12.75
CA GLU A 167 -16.64 -0.30 -13.25
C GLU A 167 -16.95 -0.89 -14.64
N ARG A 168 -16.31 -2.02 -14.98
CA ARG A 168 -16.48 -2.75 -16.24
C ARG A 168 -16.19 -4.24 -16.07
N GLU A 169 -16.59 -5.04 -17.05
CA GLU A 169 -16.16 -6.45 -17.11
C GLU A 169 -14.74 -6.58 -17.68
N PRO A 170 -14.00 -7.65 -17.33
CA PRO A 170 -12.73 -7.97 -17.99
C PRO A 170 -12.93 -8.29 -19.47
N GLU A 171 -12.06 -7.75 -20.32
CA GLU A 171 -12.17 -7.88 -21.78
C GLU A 171 -12.04 -9.33 -22.25
N PHE A 172 -11.20 -10.13 -21.58
CA PHE A 172 -10.96 -11.53 -21.91
C PHE A 172 -12.21 -12.43 -21.86
N LEU A 173 -13.28 -12.00 -21.19
CA LEU A 173 -14.56 -12.72 -21.18
C LEU A 173 -15.26 -12.67 -22.54
N SER A 174 -15.03 -11.60 -23.31
CA SER A 174 -15.65 -11.37 -24.62
C SER A 174 -14.68 -11.55 -25.78
N ASN A 175 -13.38 -11.33 -25.53
CA ASN A 175 -12.31 -11.51 -26.50
C ASN A 175 -11.12 -12.24 -25.87
N PRO A 176 -11.00 -13.57 -26.02
CA PRO A 176 -9.91 -14.35 -25.41
C PRO A 176 -8.50 -13.96 -25.86
N ASP A 177 -8.36 -13.24 -26.98
CA ASP A 177 -7.07 -12.75 -27.46
C ASP A 177 -6.58 -11.49 -26.69
N GLU A 178 -7.47 -10.82 -25.94
CA GLU A 178 -7.09 -9.71 -25.05
C GLU A 178 -6.53 -10.24 -23.73
N THR A 179 -5.21 -10.18 -23.58
CA THR A 179 -4.51 -10.75 -22.42
C THR A 179 -4.22 -9.74 -21.32
N ALA A 180 -4.44 -8.44 -21.55
CA ALA A 180 -4.06 -7.39 -20.61
C ALA A 180 -4.80 -7.51 -19.27
N ASP A 181 -6.13 -7.67 -19.30
CA ASP A 181 -6.94 -7.86 -18.10
C ASP A 181 -6.68 -9.21 -17.43
N LEU A 182 -6.36 -10.25 -18.20
CA LEU A 182 -6.01 -11.55 -17.64
C LEU A 182 -4.67 -11.47 -16.88
N ALA A 183 -3.69 -10.72 -17.41
CA ALA A 183 -2.44 -10.45 -16.72
C ALA A 183 -2.67 -9.61 -15.46
N LEU A 184 -3.47 -8.54 -15.55
CA LEU A 184 -3.85 -7.70 -14.41
C LEU A 184 -4.52 -8.52 -13.29
N TRP A 185 -5.46 -9.38 -13.67
CA TRP A 185 -6.19 -10.28 -12.79
C TRP A 185 -5.26 -11.26 -12.07
N ASN A 186 -4.38 -11.92 -12.82
CA ASN A 186 -3.42 -12.88 -12.25
C ASN A 186 -2.42 -12.20 -11.32
N ASP A 187 -1.89 -11.04 -11.73
CA ASP A 187 -0.96 -10.26 -10.91
C ASP A 187 -1.61 -9.78 -9.61
N ALA A 188 -2.84 -9.25 -9.68
CA ALA A 188 -3.59 -8.84 -8.51
C ALA A 188 -3.85 -10.01 -7.56
N TRP A 189 -4.14 -11.20 -8.09
CA TRP A 189 -4.31 -12.41 -7.28
C TRP A 189 -3.03 -12.80 -6.55
N GLN A 190 -1.89 -12.77 -7.24
CA GLN A 190 -0.59 -13.06 -6.63
C GLN A 190 -0.23 -12.02 -5.56
N ILE A 191 -0.53 -10.74 -5.81
CA ILE A 191 -0.37 -9.68 -4.81
C ILE A 191 -1.24 -9.95 -3.58
N ALA A 192 -2.53 -10.25 -3.76
CA ALA A 192 -3.43 -10.56 -2.66
C ALA A 192 -2.93 -11.76 -1.85
N LYS A 193 -2.52 -12.85 -2.52
CA LYS A 193 -1.96 -14.03 -1.86
C LYS A 193 -0.69 -13.70 -1.06
N ALA A 194 0.26 -12.99 -1.66
CA ALA A 194 1.51 -12.61 -1.01
C ALA A 194 1.30 -11.63 0.16
N ALA A 195 0.26 -10.79 0.07
CA ALA A 195 -0.18 -9.90 1.13
C ALA A 195 -1.06 -10.60 2.18
N GLU A 196 -1.26 -11.92 2.12
CA GLU A 196 -2.16 -12.68 3.00
C GLU A 196 -3.59 -12.10 3.02
N PHE A 197 -4.05 -11.70 1.84
CA PHE A 197 -5.33 -11.03 1.59
C PHE A 197 -5.53 -9.75 2.40
N PHE A 198 -4.44 -9.08 2.80
CA PHE A 198 -4.45 -7.85 3.59
C PHE A 198 -5.11 -8.00 4.97
N ALA A 199 -4.99 -9.19 5.57
CA ALA A 199 -5.41 -9.47 6.94
C ALA A 199 -4.36 -9.10 8.00
#